data_AF-A0A820BFZ2-F1
#
_entry.id   AF-A0A820BFZ2-F1
#
_cell.length_a   1.000
_cell.length_b   1.000
_cell.length_c   1.000
_cell.angle_alpha   90.00
_cell.angle_beta   90.00
_cell.angle_gamma   90.00
#
_symmetry.space_group_name_H-M   'P 1'
#
loop_
_entity.id
_entity.type
_entity.pdbx_description
1 polymer ?
#
loop_
_entity_poly.entity_id
_entity_poly.type
_entity_poly.pdbx_seq_one_letter_code
_entity_poly.pdbx_strand_id
1 'polypeptide(L)'
;MTYSIGSTPISIASGDFNNDNLLDVDTNTLGIFLGYGNGPFVSVTLASLGYGSRPFSVLVGDFNNDRKLDFAVTNGSTNSLSILLQTS
;
A
#
# COMPACT_ATOMS: atom_id res chain seq x y z
N MET A 1 8.70 -3.29 -17.73
CA MET A 1 9.62 -2.75 -16.70
C MET A 1 9.43 -3.55 -15.43
N THR A 2 10.46 -3.75 -14.61
CA THR A 2 10.38 -4.53 -13.36
C THR A 2 10.75 -3.64 -12.19
N TYR A 3 10.01 -3.74 -11.09
CA TYR A 3 10.22 -2.96 -9.87
C TYR A 3 10.62 -3.89 -8.72
N SER A 4 11.78 -3.63 -8.12
CA SER A 4 12.27 -4.39 -6.97
C SER A 4 11.62 -3.87 -5.68
N ILE A 5 10.91 -4.74 -4.96
CA ILE A 5 10.14 -4.37 -3.76
C ILE A 5 10.74 -4.92 -2.45
N GLY A 6 11.97 -5.45 -2.51
CA GLY A 6 12.75 -5.90 -1.35
C GLY A 6 12.17 -7.11 -0.58
N SER A 7 11.10 -7.72 -1.06
CA SER A 7 10.35 -8.78 -0.38
C SER A 7 9.54 -9.61 -1.39
N THR A 8 8.94 -10.71 -0.93
CA THR A 8 8.03 -11.52 -1.76
C THR A 8 6.63 -10.90 -1.74
N PRO A 9 6.12 -10.34 -2.85
CA PRO A 9 4.75 -9.85 -2.90
C PRO A 9 3.79 -11.03 -2.79
N ILE A 10 2.77 -10.89 -1.93
CA ILE A 10 1.70 -11.91 -1.77
C ILE A 10 0.37 -11.33 -2.26
N SER A 11 0.18 -10.02 -2.16
CA SER A 11 -1.03 -9.32 -2.57
C SER A 11 -0.68 -7.92 -3.07
N ILE A 12 -1.52 -7.40 -3.96
CA ILE A 12 -1.45 -6.01 -4.43
C ILE A 12 -2.81 -5.34 -4.28
N ALA A 13 -2.80 -4.01 -4.21
CA ALA A 13 -3.98 -3.18 -4.37
C ALA A 13 -3.67 -2.04 -5.35
N SER A 14 -4.70 -1.44 -5.94
CA SER A 14 -4.55 -0.29 -6.83
C SER A 14 -5.60 0.77 -6.53
N GLY A 15 -5.24 2.03 -6.67
CA GLY A 15 -6.10 3.18 -6.42
C GLY A 15 -5.32 4.48 -6.62
N ASP A 16 -5.99 5.62 -6.53
CA ASP A 16 -5.32 6.93 -6.49
C ASP A 16 -4.93 7.21 -5.03
N PHE A 17 -3.69 6.90 -4.65
CA PHE A 17 -3.26 6.92 -3.25
C PHE A 17 -2.62 8.25 -2.85
N ASN A 18 -2.23 9.08 -3.82
CA ASN A 18 -1.65 10.40 -3.62
C ASN A 18 -2.56 11.56 -4.09
N ASN A 19 -3.78 11.27 -4.57
CA ASN A 19 -4.77 12.22 -5.08
C ASN A 19 -4.31 13.00 -6.32
N ASP A 20 -3.51 12.39 -7.20
CA ASP A 20 -3.08 13.00 -8.46
C ASP A 20 -3.95 12.62 -9.67
N ASN A 21 -5.04 11.87 -9.45
CA ASN A 21 -5.93 11.29 -10.46
C ASN A 21 -5.26 10.27 -11.39
N LEU A 22 -4.12 9.71 -10.99
CA LEU A 22 -3.45 8.62 -11.68
C LEU A 22 -3.55 7.34 -10.84
N LEU A 23 -3.50 6.20 -11.53
CA LEU A 23 -3.60 4.91 -10.87
C LEU A 23 -2.25 4.54 -10.26
N ASP A 24 -2.23 4.36 -8.94
CA ASP A 24 -1.10 3.85 -8.17
C ASP A 24 -1.29 2.37 -7.82
N VAL A 25 -0.21 1.72 -7.37
CA VAL A 25 -0.20 0.30 -6.97
C VAL A 25 0.49 0.14 -5.62
N ASP A 26 -0.17 -0.50 -4.66
CA ASP A 26 0.46 -0.94 -3.41
C ASP A 26 0.86 -2.41 -3.54
N THR A 27 2.06 -2.71 -3.09
CA THR A 27 2.47 -4.08 -2.78
C THR A 27 2.38 -4.23 -1.28
N ASN A 28 1.66 -5.24 -0.80
CA ASN A 28 1.27 -5.54 0.60
C ASN A 28 2.35 -5.34 1.70
N THR A 29 3.57 -5.01 1.34
CA THR A 29 4.64 -4.45 2.17
C THR A 29 4.50 -2.96 2.48
N LEU A 30 3.36 -2.32 2.20
CA LEU A 30 3.14 -0.87 2.30
C LEU A 30 4.12 -0.03 1.47
N GLY A 31 4.54 -0.60 0.34
CA GLY A 31 5.26 0.13 -0.70
C GLY A 31 4.26 0.52 -1.77
N ILE A 32 4.08 1.82 -1.98
CA ILE A 32 3.27 2.35 -3.07
C ILE A 32 4.16 2.65 -4.26
N PHE A 33 3.68 2.29 -5.43
CA PHE A 33 4.18 2.66 -6.73
C PHE A 33 3.26 3.74 -7.30
N LEU A 34 3.73 4.98 -7.33
CA LEU A 34 2.99 6.12 -7.85
C LEU A 34 2.97 6.11 -9.38
N GLY A 35 1.78 6.19 -9.96
CA GLY A 35 1.56 6.23 -11.40
C GLY A 35 1.78 7.63 -11.98
N TYR A 36 2.38 7.71 -13.15
CA TYR A 36 2.56 8.98 -13.89
C TYR A 36 1.86 8.99 -15.25
N GLY A 37 0.82 8.14 -15.42
CA GLY A 37 -0.04 8.04 -16.61
C GLY A 37 0.58 7.41 -17.85
N ASN A 38 1.86 7.69 -18.11
CA ASN A 38 2.60 7.27 -19.29
C ASN A 38 4.11 7.13 -19.04
N GLY A 39 4.54 7.29 -17.79
CA GLY A 39 5.91 7.11 -17.31
C GLY A 39 6.08 5.91 -16.37
N PRO A 40 7.32 5.60 -15.97
CA PRO A 40 7.58 4.57 -14.98
C PRO A 40 6.99 4.94 -13.62
N PHE A 41 6.53 3.94 -12.86
CA PHE A 41 6.17 4.11 -11.47
C PHE A 41 7.36 4.54 -10.61
N VAL A 42 7.09 5.29 -9.54
CA VAL A 42 8.06 5.63 -8.49
C VAL A 42 7.66 4.97 -7.18
N SER A 43 8.60 4.29 -6.52
CA SER A 43 8.34 3.63 -5.25
C SER A 43 8.44 4.60 -4.08
N VAL A 44 7.44 4.56 -3.19
CA VAL A 44 7.35 5.32 -1.94
C VAL A 44 6.99 4.34 -0.82
N THR A 45 7.69 4.41 0.32
CA THR A 45 7.35 3.63 1.51
C THR A 45 6.46 4.46 2.41
N LEU A 46 5.25 3.97 2.72
CA LEU A 46 4.31 4.72 3.55
C LEU A 46 4.57 4.59 5.05
N ALA A 47 4.82 3.37 5.51
CA ALA A 47 5.00 3.09 6.94
C ALA A 47 5.64 1.72 7.20
N SER A 48 6.14 1.54 8.42
CA SER A 48 6.55 0.23 8.93
C SER A 48 5.38 -0.45 9.64
N LEU A 49 5.06 -1.68 9.24
CA LEU A 49 4.11 -2.56 9.95
C LEU A 49 4.69 -3.17 11.24
N GLY A 50 5.91 -2.78 11.62
CA GLY A 50 6.64 -3.37 12.73
C GLY A 50 7.44 -4.61 12.33
N TYR A 51 8.44 -4.94 13.15
CA TYR A 51 9.32 -6.08 12.90
C TYR A 51 8.54 -7.39 12.88
N GLY A 52 8.75 -8.17 11.81
CA GLY A 52 8.22 -9.52 11.70
C GLY A 52 6.76 -9.63 11.26
N SER A 53 6.05 -8.54 10.96
CA SER A 53 4.60 -8.56 10.64
C SER A 53 4.21 -9.55 9.53
N ARG A 54 5.07 -9.72 8.51
CA ARG A 54 4.88 -10.59 7.33
C ARG A 54 3.47 -10.40 6.75
N PRO A 55 3.22 -9.27 6.06
CA PRO A 55 1.89 -8.97 5.55
C PRO A 55 1.45 -9.96 4.48
N PHE A 56 0.19 -10.37 4.49
CA PHE A 56 -0.38 -11.36 3.57
C PHE A 56 -1.29 -10.74 2.51
N SER A 57 -2.19 -9.87 2.96
CA SER A 57 -3.23 -9.28 2.12
C SER A 57 -3.38 -7.82 2.49
N VAL A 58 -3.71 -7.02 1.48
CA VAL A 58 -4.05 -5.60 1.63
C VAL A 58 -5.44 -5.36 1.05
N LEU A 59 -6.23 -4.55 1.73
CA LEU A 59 -7.46 -3.96 1.24
C LEU A 59 -7.36 -2.45 1.34
N VAL A 60 -8.04 -1.76 0.42
CA VAL A 60 -8.06 -0.31 0.37
C VAL A 60 -9.49 0.19 0.41
N GLY A 61 -9.72 1.25 1.18
CA GLY A 61 -11.00 1.94 1.27
C GLY A 61 -10.89 3.15 2.19
N ASP A 62 -11.86 4.05 2.12
CA ASP A 62 -12.00 5.14 3.09
C ASP A 62 -12.61 4.55 4.38
N PHE A 63 -11.77 4.26 5.38
CA PHE A 63 -12.18 3.60 6.62
C PHE A 63 -12.50 4.59 7.74
N ASN A 64 -12.05 5.85 7.62
CA ASN A 64 -12.27 6.90 8.60
C ASN A 64 -13.25 8.01 8.12
N ASN A 65 -13.77 7.90 6.89
CA ASN A 65 -14.68 8.83 6.23
C ASN A 65 -14.07 10.23 5.99
N ASP A 66 -12.77 10.29 5.66
CA ASP A 66 -12.05 11.53 5.32
C ASP A 66 -11.88 11.76 3.81
N ARG A 67 -12.41 10.84 2.99
CA ARG A 67 -12.33 10.79 1.52
C ARG A 67 -10.94 10.50 0.96
N LYS A 68 -10.02 9.97 1.77
CA LYS A 68 -8.74 9.43 1.33
C LYS A 68 -8.79 7.91 1.40
N LEU A 69 -8.00 7.27 0.54
CA LEU A 69 -7.89 5.82 0.55
C LEU A 69 -6.95 5.38 1.68
N ASP A 70 -7.51 4.69 2.67
CA ASP A 70 -6.78 4.06 3.77
C ASP A 70 -6.42 2.60 3.45
N PHE A 71 -5.49 2.03 4.22
CA PHE A 71 -5.00 0.66 4.02
C PHE A 71 -5.37 -0.23 5.20
N ALA A 72 -5.90 -1.42 4.91
CA ALA A 72 -6.11 -2.49 5.87
C ALA A 72 -5.23 -3.70 5.51
N VAL A 73 -4.31 -4.07 6.40
CA VAL A 73 -3.29 -5.11 6.14
C VAL A 73 -3.35 -6.22 7.17
N THR A 74 -3.51 -7.47 6.71
CA THR A 74 -3.43 -8.65 7.56
C THR A 74 -1.98 -9.09 7.74
N ASN A 75 -1.54 -9.24 8.98
CA ASN A 75 -0.17 -9.60 9.35
C ASN A 75 -0.12 -11.07 9.82
N GLY A 76 0.44 -11.94 8.99
CA GLY A 76 0.34 -13.39 9.20
C GLY A 76 1.30 -13.95 10.24
N SER A 77 2.38 -13.26 10.61
CA SER A 77 3.26 -13.71 11.71
C SER A 77 2.73 -13.30 13.08
N THR A 78 2.06 -12.16 13.16
CA THR A 78 1.64 -11.54 14.43
C THR A 78 0.16 -11.76 14.72
N ASN A 79 -0.56 -12.44 13.82
CA ASN A 79 -2.00 -12.70 13.89
C ASN A 79 -2.81 -11.42 14.16
N SER A 80 -2.45 -10.32 13.48
CA SER A 80 -3.05 -9.01 13.70
C SER A 80 -3.50 -8.34 12.40
N LEU A 81 -4.39 -7.36 12.53
CA LEU A 81 -4.81 -6.45 11.46
C LEU A 81 -4.28 -5.04 11.78
N SER A 82 -3.66 -4.40 10.80
CA SER A 82 -3.26 -2.99 10.88
C SER A 82 -4.14 -2.14 9.97
N ILE A 83 -4.65 -1.03 10.49
CA ILE A 83 -5.31 0.02 9.70
C ILE A 83 -4.35 1.21 9.66
N LEU A 84 -4.03 1.67 8.46
CA LEU A 84 -3.19 2.84 8.23
C LEU A 84 -4.03 3.91 7.57
N LEU A 85 -4.21 5.01 8.31
CA LEU A 85 -4.98 6.14 7.87
C LEU A 85 -4.11 7.08 7.04
N GLN A 86 -4.59 7.48 5.88
CA GLN A 86 -3.87 8.41 5.02
C GLN A 86 -4.10 9.84 5.51
N THR A 87 -3.07 10.51 6.03
CA THR A 87 -3.27 11.82 6.68
C THR A 87 -2.99 13.04 5.80
N SER A 88 -2.27 12.88 4.68
CA SER A 88 -1.76 14.02 3.87
C SER A 88 -2.18 13.89 2.42
#